data_AF-A0AA39M2E9-F1
#
_entry.id   AF-A0AA39M2E9-F1
#
_cell.length_a   1.000
_cell.length_b   1.000
_cell.length_c   1.000
_cell.angle_alpha   90.00
_cell.angle_beta   90.00
_cell.angle_gamma   90.00
#
_symmetry.space_group_name_H-M   'P 1'
#
loop_
_entity.id
_entity.type
_entity.pdbx_description
1 polymer ?
#
loop_
_entity_poly.entity_id
_entity_poly.type
_entity_poly.pdbx_seq_one_letter_code
_entity_poly.pdbx_strand_id
1 'polypeptide(L)'
;MSWTIFVYGTLKRGEPNEEVLTDTGTGQFELLGKATTLPKYPLVVASKYNIPFCLKEPGKGHRIVGEVYNIDADKLKALDELEAHPTFYCREIIEVEMASGEVKEAWIYLLPTWKPSLLEESSEMLVEYSSKGSHGREYVTRNLRAKMILDEKYNLIDDIRYGSQASVAHLHDTPEKAKHDLDS
;
A
#
# COMPACT_ATOMS: atom_id res chain seq x y z
N MET A 1 -16.81 -15.69 -6.77
CA MET A 1 -17.00 -14.22 -6.80
C MET A 1 -15.65 -13.60 -7.07
N SER A 2 -15.59 -12.59 -7.93
CA SER A 2 -14.36 -11.84 -8.22
C SER A 2 -14.45 -10.44 -7.60
N TRP A 3 -13.29 -9.90 -7.25
CA TRP A 3 -13.12 -8.58 -6.66
C TRP A 3 -12.27 -7.73 -7.59
N THR A 4 -12.68 -6.49 -7.84
CA THR A 4 -11.89 -5.54 -8.62
C THR A 4 -11.08 -4.67 -7.66
N ILE A 5 -9.76 -4.69 -7.80
CA ILE A 5 -8.83 -3.92 -6.97
C ILE A 5 -8.01 -2.96 -7.83
N PHE A 6 -7.63 -1.82 -7.25
CA PHE A 6 -6.72 -0.84 -7.83
C PHE A 6 -5.45 -0.76 -6.98
N VAL A 7 -4.31 -1.02 -7.61
CA VAL A 7 -2.98 -0.95 -6.98
C VAL A 7 -2.20 0.24 -7.54
N TYR A 8 -1.57 1.01 -6.65
CA TYR A 8 -0.81 2.21 -7.00
C TYR A 8 0.67 2.13 -6.61
N GLY A 9 1.02 1.24 -5.68
CA GLY A 9 2.33 1.18 -5.04
C GLY A 9 3.15 -0.02 -5.48
N THR A 10 3.75 -0.71 -4.51
CA THR A 10 4.73 -1.79 -4.72
C THR A 10 4.17 -3.04 -5.41
N LEU A 11 2.85 -3.20 -5.46
CA LEU A 11 2.18 -4.35 -6.09
C LEU A 11 2.00 -4.21 -7.61
N LYS A 12 2.28 -3.03 -8.17
CA LYS A 12 2.20 -2.81 -9.62
C LYS A 12 3.26 -3.65 -10.36
N ARG A 13 3.02 -3.91 -11.64
CA ARG A 13 4.01 -4.53 -12.53
C ARG A 13 5.32 -3.73 -12.56
N GLY A 14 6.44 -4.44 -12.42
CA GLY A 14 7.78 -3.89 -12.38
C GLY A 14 8.18 -3.29 -11.02
N GLU A 15 7.30 -3.32 -10.03
CA GLU A 15 7.58 -2.85 -8.68
C GLU A 15 7.95 -3.99 -7.72
N PRO A 16 8.60 -3.70 -6.57
CA PRO A 16 9.26 -4.72 -5.75
C PRO A 16 8.39 -5.85 -5.20
N ASN A 17 7.07 -5.67 -5.12
CA ASN A 17 6.14 -6.67 -4.58
C ASN A 17 5.16 -7.19 -5.67
N GLU A 18 5.47 -7.01 -6.97
CA GLU A 18 4.64 -7.57 -8.07
C GLU A 18 4.36 -9.06 -7.86
N GLU A 19 5.38 -9.81 -7.44
CA GLU A 19 5.30 -11.26 -7.26
C GLU A 19 4.18 -11.69 -6.31
N VAL A 20 3.86 -10.89 -5.28
CA VAL A 20 2.79 -11.18 -4.32
C VAL A 20 1.42 -11.14 -5.00
N LEU A 21 1.21 -10.17 -5.90
CA LEU A 21 -0.04 -10.06 -6.64
C LEU A 21 -0.15 -11.19 -7.67
N THR A 22 0.97 -11.55 -8.32
CA THR A 22 1.02 -12.54 -9.39
C THR A 22 1.22 -13.99 -8.96
N ASP A 23 1.43 -14.24 -7.66
CA ASP A 23 1.60 -15.59 -7.14
C ASP A 23 0.28 -16.37 -7.21
N THR A 24 0.21 -17.40 -8.04
CA THR A 24 -1.01 -18.22 -8.18
C THR A 24 -1.23 -19.18 -7.00
N GLY A 25 -0.24 -19.37 -6.12
CA GLY A 25 -0.37 -20.14 -4.90
C GLY A 25 -1.24 -19.45 -3.84
N THR A 26 -1.35 -18.12 -3.91
CA THR A 26 -2.17 -17.30 -3.01
C THR A 26 -3.49 -16.84 -3.65
N GLY A 27 -3.92 -17.47 -4.74
CA GLY A 27 -5.20 -17.19 -5.41
C GLY A 27 -5.05 -16.67 -6.85
N GLN A 28 -6.16 -16.57 -7.57
CA GLN A 28 -6.22 -16.15 -8.96
C GLN A 28 -6.23 -14.62 -9.11
N PHE A 29 -5.62 -14.14 -10.19
CA PHE A 29 -5.59 -12.74 -10.57
C PHE A 29 -5.69 -12.59 -12.09
N GLU A 30 -6.22 -11.46 -12.54
CA GLU A 30 -6.30 -11.06 -13.94
C GLU A 30 -6.05 -9.55 -14.03
N LEU A 31 -5.02 -9.12 -14.77
CA LEU A 31 -4.79 -7.70 -15.02
C LEU A 31 -5.81 -7.19 -16.05
N LEU A 32 -6.58 -6.17 -15.66
CA LEU A 32 -7.48 -5.44 -16.57
C LEU A 32 -6.79 -4.29 -17.29
N GLY A 33 -5.76 -3.70 -16.68
CA GLY A 33 -4.90 -2.70 -17.31
C GLY A 33 -4.66 -1.48 -16.43
N LYS A 34 -4.07 -0.44 -17.03
CA LYS A 34 -3.81 0.83 -16.35
C LYS A 34 -5.10 1.62 -16.13
N ALA A 35 -5.17 2.27 -14.97
CA ALA A 35 -6.26 3.18 -14.63
C ALA A 35 -5.74 4.37 -13.82
N THR A 36 -6.58 5.38 -13.70
CA THR A 36 -6.31 6.59 -12.92
C THR A 36 -7.47 6.85 -11.96
N THR A 37 -7.21 7.10 -10.68
CA THR A 37 -8.26 7.42 -9.71
C THR A 37 -9.08 8.64 -10.17
N LEU A 38 -10.40 8.61 -10.04
CA LEU A 38 -11.21 9.82 -10.25
C LEU A 38 -11.02 10.82 -9.10
N PRO A 39 -11.10 10.43 -7.82
CA PRO A 39 -10.73 11.31 -6.72
C PRO A 39 -9.22 11.57 -6.71
N LYS A 40 -8.83 12.75 -6.23
CA LYS A 40 -7.43 13.05 -5.95
C LYS A 40 -7.04 12.54 -4.58
N TYR A 41 -5.83 12.01 -4.44
CA TYR A 41 -5.23 11.62 -3.17
C TYR A 41 -3.78 12.13 -3.05
N PRO A 42 -3.29 12.39 -1.83
CA PRO A 42 -1.86 12.50 -1.57
C PRO A 42 -1.23 11.10 -1.63
N LEU A 43 -0.39 10.88 -2.64
CA LEU A 43 0.50 9.72 -2.70
C LEU A 43 1.92 10.18 -2.43
N VAL A 44 2.58 9.64 -1.41
CA VAL A 44 3.94 10.05 -1.02
C VAL A 44 4.81 8.83 -0.72
N VAL A 45 6.13 8.98 -0.85
CA VAL A 45 7.11 7.99 -0.36
C VAL A 45 7.70 8.50 0.94
N ALA A 46 7.52 7.74 2.02
CA ALA A 46 7.91 8.16 3.37
C ALA A 46 8.46 6.98 4.19
N SER A 47 8.75 7.25 5.48
CA SER A 47 9.41 6.35 6.44
C SER A 47 10.87 6.02 6.10
N LYS A 48 11.57 5.40 7.07
CA LYS A 48 12.93 4.85 6.91
C LYS A 48 13.02 3.81 5.78
N TYR A 49 11.90 3.21 5.41
CA TYR A 49 11.83 2.11 4.45
C TYR A 49 11.32 2.52 3.06
N ASN A 50 11.11 3.82 2.84
CA ASN A 50 10.65 4.38 1.56
C ASN A 50 9.39 3.69 1.02
N ILE A 51 8.40 3.51 1.90
CA ILE A 51 7.13 2.88 1.57
C ILE A 51 6.24 3.93 0.88
N PRO A 52 5.54 3.58 -0.22
CA PRO A 52 4.51 4.42 -0.79
C PRO A 52 3.25 4.40 0.09
N PHE A 53 2.75 5.59 0.45
CA PHE A 53 1.51 5.77 1.20
C PHE A 53 0.52 6.60 0.39
N CYS A 54 -0.66 6.04 0.09
CA CYS A 54 -1.81 6.82 -0.38
C CYS A 54 -2.65 7.21 0.84
N LEU A 55 -2.67 8.50 1.16
CA LEU A 55 -3.34 9.02 2.35
C LEU A 55 -4.85 9.16 2.09
N LYS A 56 -5.67 8.79 3.07
CA LYS A 56 -7.13 8.93 3.00
C LYS A 56 -7.57 10.40 3.19
N GLU A 57 -7.16 11.25 2.26
CA GLU A 57 -7.49 12.68 2.21
C GLU A 57 -8.02 13.04 0.80
N PRO A 58 -9.24 12.57 0.45
CA PRO A 58 -9.78 12.77 -0.89
C PRO A 58 -9.91 14.26 -1.23
N GLY A 59 -9.56 14.61 -2.47
CA GLY A 59 -9.59 15.98 -3.00
C GLY A 59 -8.26 16.71 -2.94
N LYS A 60 -7.25 16.16 -2.25
CA LYS A 60 -5.89 16.70 -2.18
C LYS A 60 -4.91 15.88 -3.03
N GLY A 61 -3.79 16.50 -3.43
CA GLY A 61 -2.76 15.83 -4.23
C GLY A 61 -3.20 15.65 -5.68
N HIS A 62 -3.06 14.44 -6.20
CA HIS A 62 -3.23 14.15 -7.62
C HIS A 62 -4.20 13.00 -7.86
N ARG A 63 -4.70 12.91 -9.09
CA ARG A 63 -5.27 11.66 -9.58
C ARG A 63 -4.13 10.66 -9.73
N ILE A 64 -4.25 9.49 -9.11
CA ILE A 64 -3.15 8.54 -9.00
C ILE A 64 -3.23 7.52 -10.14
N VAL A 65 -2.12 7.30 -10.82
CA VAL A 65 -1.96 6.30 -11.87
C VAL A 65 -1.55 4.96 -11.26
N GLY A 66 -2.29 3.92 -11.62
CA GLY A 66 -2.05 2.56 -11.14
C GLY A 66 -2.62 1.52 -12.09
N GLU A 67 -2.86 0.34 -11.56
CA GLU A 67 -3.31 -0.84 -12.31
C GLU A 67 -4.53 -1.46 -11.65
N VAL A 68 -5.45 -1.97 -12.47
CA VAL A 68 -6.67 -2.63 -12.01
C VAL A 68 -6.59 -4.11 -12.28
N TYR A 69 -6.95 -4.90 -11.27
CA TYR A 69 -6.98 -6.35 -11.33
C TYR A 69 -8.33 -6.89 -10.91
N ASN A 70 -8.76 -7.97 -11.56
CA ASN A 70 -9.73 -8.88 -10.97
C ASN A 70 -8.99 -9.94 -10.16
N ILE A 71 -9.45 -10.22 -8.95
CA ILE A 71 -8.87 -11.24 -8.08
C ILE A 71 -9.97 -12.09 -7.45
N ASP A 72 -9.64 -13.31 -7.05
CA ASP A 72 -10.56 -14.15 -6.27
C ASP A 72 -10.50 -13.80 -4.77
N ALA A 73 -11.34 -14.48 -3.98
CA ALA A 73 -11.43 -14.23 -2.54
C ALA A 73 -10.17 -14.65 -1.78
N ASP A 74 -9.45 -15.67 -2.25
CA ASP A 74 -8.22 -16.14 -1.61
C ASP A 74 -7.10 -15.11 -1.80
N LYS A 75 -6.96 -14.58 -3.01
CA LYS A 75 -6.03 -13.48 -3.31
C LYS A 75 -6.38 -12.22 -2.54
N LEU A 76 -7.66 -11.89 -2.42
CA LEU A 76 -8.11 -10.76 -1.64
C LEU A 76 -7.68 -10.87 -0.16
N LYS A 77 -7.82 -12.07 0.42
CA LYS A 77 -7.41 -12.36 1.79
C LYS A 77 -5.89 -12.23 1.96
N ALA A 78 -5.11 -12.78 1.03
CA ALA A 78 -3.65 -12.66 1.06
C ALA A 78 -3.19 -11.20 1.02
N LEU A 79 -3.83 -10.35 0.20
CA LEU A 79 -3.54 -8.92 0.14
C LEU A 79 -3.97 -8.18 1.43
N ASP A 80 -5.11 -8.55 2.04
CA ASP A 80 -5.54 -7.97 3.31
C ASP A 80 -4.54 -8.26 4.44
N GLU A 81 -4.02 -9.49 4.49
CA GLU A 81 -2.96 -9.86 5.45
C GLU A 81 -1.66 -9.08 5.18
N LEU A 82 -1.24 -8.98 3.91
CA LEU A 82 -0.04 -8.24 3.49
C LEU A 82 -0.10 -6.77 3.93
N GLU A 83 -1.21 -6.10 3.63
CA GLU A 83 -1.43 -4.67 3.91
C GLU A 83 -1.81 -4.41 5.38
N ALA A 84 -1.88 -5.46 6.21
CA ALA A 84 -2.38 -5.40 7.59
C ALA A 84 -3.73 -4.66 7.66
N HIS A 85 -4.64 -4.99 6.76
CA HIS A 85 -6.01 -4.50 6.81
C HIS A 85 -6.78 -5.16 7.98
N PRO A 86 -7.63 -4.43 8.73
CA PRO A 86 -7.91 -2.99 8.69
C PRO A 86 -7.04 -2.15 9.65
N THR A 87 -5.99 -2.72 10.23
CA THR A 87 -5.23 -2.07 11.31
C THR A 87 -4.25 -1.02 10.78
N PHE A 88 -3.55 -1.27 9.67
CA PHE A 88 -2.56 -0.36 9.07
C PHE A 88 -3.04 0.33 7.78
N TYR A 89 -3.64 -0.40 6.85
CA TYR A 89 -4.37 0.18 5.72
C TYR A 89 -5.86 -0.13 5.84
N CYS A 90 -6.72 0.79 5.40
CA CYS A 90 -8.14 0.52 5.22
C CYS A 90 -8.45 0.38 3.74
N ARG A 91 -9.19 -0.68 3.37
CA ARG A 91 -9.65 -0.86 2.01
C ARG A 91 -10.97 -0.13 1.78
N GLU A 92 -11.06 0.66 0.72
CA GLU A 92 -12.27 1.41 0.35
C GLU A 92 -12.57 1.27 -1.14
N ILE A 93 -13.85 1.38 -1.51
CA ILE A 93 -14.25 1.42 -2.91
C ILE A 93 -14.11 2.86 -3.42
N ILE A 94 -13.45 3.02 -4.55
CA ILE A 94 -13.33 4.28 -5.27
C ILE A 94 -13.67 4.08 -6.75
N GLU A 95 -13.97 5.17 -7.44
CA GLU A 95 -14.06 5.16 -8.89
C GLU A 95 -12.68 5.39 -9.53
N VAL A 96 -12.37 4.59 -10.54
CA VAL A 96 -11.17 4.69 -11.37
C VAL A 96 -11.56 4.77 -12.84
N GLU A 97 -10.82 5.56 -13.60
CA GLU A 97 -10.96 5.69 -15.06
C GLU A 97 -9.89 4.81 -15.72
N MET A 98 -10.32 3.77 -16.43
CA MET A 98 -9.46 2.90 -17.24
C MET A 98 -8.88 3.66 -18.42
N ALA A 99 -7.77 3.17 -19.00
CA ALA A 99 -7.20 3.76 -20.22
C ALA A 99 -8.16 3.81 -21.43
N SER A 100 -9.20 2.98 -21.43
CA SER A 100 -10.29 2.99 -22.43
C SER A 100 -11.28 4.16 -22.26
N GLY A 101 -11.22 4.88 -21.13
CA GLY A 101 -12.24 5.85 -20.71
C GLY A 101 -13.40 5.25 -19.93
N GLU A 102 -13.44 3.92 -19.74
CA GLU A 102 -14.43 3.26 -18.88
C GLU A 102 -14.19 3.64 -17.41
N VAL A 103 -15.24 4.06 -16.71
CA VAL A 103 -15.22 4.26 -15.26
C VAL A 103 -15.70 3.00 -14.55
N LYS A 104 -14.95 2.56 -13.54
CA LYS A 104 -15.29 1.37 -12.74
C LYS A 104 -15.05 1.62 -11.25
N GLU A 105 -15.80 0.90 -10.43
CA GLU A 105 -15.52 0.80 -9.00
C GLU A 105 -14.40 -0.22 -8.75
N ALA A 106 -13.43 0.16 -7.91
CA ALA A 106 -12.33 -0.70 -7.51
C ALA A 106 -11.96 -0.45 -6.05
N TRP A 107 -11.54 -1.52 -5.37
CA TRP A 107 -11.01 -1.42 -4.02
C TRP A 107 -9.58 -0.89 -4.01
N ILE A 108 -9.28 0.06 -3.12
CA ILE A 108 -7.94 0.62 -2.91
C ILE A 108 -7.57 0.54 -1.41
N TYR A 109 -6.29 0.32 -1.11
CA TYR A 109 -5.76 0.41 0.26
C TYR A 109 -5.31 1.84 0.57
N LEU A 110 -5.91 2.50 1.57
CA LEU A 110 -5.61 3.86 1.97
C LEU A 110 -5.11 3.91 3.41
N LEU A 111 -4.18 4.84 3.71
CA LEU A 111 -3.71 5.08 5.07
C LEU A 111 -4.68 6.06 5.76
N PRO A 112 -5.50 5.62 6.74
CA PRO A 112 -6.58 6.45 7.30
C PRO A 112 -6.09 7.54 8.25
N THR A 113 -4.96 7.34 8.93
CA THR A 113 -4.43 8.25 9.95
C THR A 113 -2.91 8.29 9.86
N TRP A 114 -2.32 9.47 10.03
CA TRP A 114 -0.87 9.67 10.03
C TRP A 114 -0.46 10.83 10.93
N LYS A 115 0.81 10.88 11.34
CA LYS A 115 1.45 12.05 11.97
C LYS A 115 1.79 13.11 10.91
N PRO A 116 1.76 14.41 11.22
CA PRO A 116 2.17 15.48 10.32
C PRO A 116 3.61 15.32 9.83
N SER A 117 4.50 14.83 10.70
CA SER A 117 5.90 14.54 10.37
C SER A 117 6.04 13.59 9.17
N LEU A 118 5.07 12.71 8.94
CA LEU A 118 5.06 11.82 7.76
C LEU A 118 5.14 12.63 6.46
N LEU A 119 4.39 13.72 6.36
CA LEU A 119 4.37 14.59 5.18
C LEU A 119 5.56 15.55 5.14
N GLU A 120 6.06 15.97 6.30
CA GLU A 120 7.25 16.84 6.39
C GLU A 120 8.51 16.12 5.91
N GLU A 121 8.60 14.80 6.14
CA GLU A 121 9.75 13.97 5.81
C GLU A 121 9.57 13.15 4.53
N SER A 122 8.41 13.24 3.87
CA SER A 122 8.11 12.48 2.65
C SER A 122 8.74 13.07 1.40
N SER A 123 8.66 12.32 0.30
CA SER A 123 8.77 12.89 -1.04
C SER A 123 7.70 13.94 -1.31
N GLU A 124 7.83 14.62 -2.44
CA GLU A 124 6.70 15.32 -3.06
C GLU A 124 5.53 14.37 -3.33
N MET A 125 4.33 14.94 -3.49
CA MET A 125 3.15 14.16 -3.87
C MET A 125 3.29 13.65 -5.30
N LEU A 126 3.13 12.36 -5.49
CA LEU A 126 3.34 11.66 -6.74
C LEU A 126 2.03 11.50 -7.51
N VAL A 127 2.13 11.52 -8.84
CA VAL A 127 1.05 11.09 -9.75
C VAL A 127 1.12 9.57 -9.95
N GLU A 128 2.33 9.03 -10.07
CA GLU A 128 2.60 7.61 -10.26
C GLU A 128 3.81 7.23 -9.41
N TYR A 129 3.66 6.20 -8.57
CA TYR A 129 4.80 5.68 -7.81
C TYR A 129 5.69 4.81 -8.69
N SER A 130 7.00 4.94 -8.47
CA SER A 130 7.96 3.89 -8.80
C SER A 130 9.08 3.85 -7.77
N SER A 131 9.49 2.67 -7.31
CA SER A 131 10.61 2.51 -6.38
C SER A 131 11.87 3.21 -6.89
N LYS A 132 12.13 3.14 -8.21
CA LYS A 132 13.29 3.75 -8.86
C LYS A 132 12.97 5.14 -9.45
N GLY A 133 11.94 5.80 -8.92
CA GLY A 133 11.49 7.11 -9.37
C GLY A 133 12.49 8.24 -9.07
N SER A 134 12.21 9.41 -9.64
CA SER A 134 13.05 10.62 -9.51
C SER A 134 13.17 11.15 -8.07
N HIS A 135 12.35 10.69 -7.14
CA HIS A 135 12.47 11.02 -5.72
C HIS A 135 13.73 10.43 -5.07
N GLY A 136 14.41 9.47 -5.71
CA GLY A 136 15.67 8.89 -5.20
C GLY A 136 15.51 8.07 -3.90
N ARG A 137 14.28 7.61 -3.64
CA ARG A 137 13.89 6.88 -2.42
C ARG A 137 13.48 5.45 -2.78
N GLU A 138 14.47 4.60 -3.02
CA GLU A 138 14.24 3.20 -3.39
C GLU A 138 13.64 2.42 -2.23
N TYR A 139 12.63 1.62 -2.52
CA TYR A 139 11.90 0.80 -1.55
C TYR A 139 12.82 -0.19 -0.86
N VAL A 140 12.76 -0.23 0.47
CA VAL A 140 13.44 -1.26 1.26
C VAL A 140 12.53 -2.49 1.32
N THR A 141 13.02 -3.61 0.79
CA THR A 141 12.25 -4.86 0.69
C THR A 141 11.71 -5.31 2.04
N ARG A 142 10.57 -6.00 2.02
CA ARG A 142 9.90 -6.50 3.23
C ARG A 142 10.83 -7.35 4.10
N ASN A 143 11.61 -8.25 3.48
CA ASN A 143 12.58 -9.10 4.17
C ASN A 143 13.72 -8.31 4.82
N LEU A 144 14.27 -7.31 4.13
CA LEU A 144 15.32 -6.47 4.71
C LEU A 144 14.76 -5.61 5.85
N ARG A 145 13.59 -5.00 5.62
CA ARG A 145 12.84 -4.24 6.62
C ARG A 145 12.57 -5.07 7.88
N ALA A 146 12.10 -6.30 7.73
CA ALA A 146 11.81 -7.21 8.84
C ALA A 146 13.06 -7.51 9.67
N LYS A 147 14.21 -7.77 9.02
CA LYS A 147 15.50 -7.94 9.72
C LYS A 147 15.88 -6.68 10.52
N MET A 148 15.75 -5.51 9.92
CA MET A 148 16.06 -4.23 10.57
C MET A 148 15.15 -3.94 11.75
N ILE A 149 13.85 -4.20 11.64
CA ILE A 149 12.87 -4.03 12.73
C ILE A 149 13.27 -4.87 13.94
N LEU A 150 13.65 -6.14 13.71
CA LEU A 150 14.03 -7.07 14.77
C LEU A 150 15.36 -6.70 15.43
N ASP A 151 16.33 -6.21 14.66
CA ASP A 151 17.66 -5.83 15.16
C ASP A 151 17.63 -4.48 15.90
N GLU A 152 16.98 -3.47 15.32
CA GLU A 152 16.97 -2.10 15.85
C GLU A 152 15.85 -1.84 16.88
N LYS A 153 14.95 -2.81 17.10
CA LYS A 153 13.71 -2.66 17.90
C LYS A 153 12.85 -1.46 17.44
N TYR A 154 12.86 -1.21 16.14
CA TYR A 154 12.14 -0.10 15.52
C TYR A 154 10.66 -0.42 15.32
N ASN A 155 9.77 0.54 15.61
CA ASN A 155 8.33 0.39 15.39
C ASN A 155 7.85 1.35 14.30
N LEU A 156 7.62 0.80 13.10
CA LEU A 156 7.13 1.56 11.94
C LEU A 156 5.76 2.20 12.18
N ILE A 157 4.90 1.55 12.97
CA ILE A 157 3.55 2.06 13.24
C ILE A 157 3.62 3.32 14.10
N ASP A 158 4.51 3.34 15.09
CA ASP A 158 4.70 4.50 15.97
C ASP A 158 5.21 5.70 15.18
N ASP A 159 6.06 5.51 14.18
CA ASP A 159 6.55 6.61 13.34
C ASP A 159 5.49 7.18 12.41
N ILE A 160 4.55 6.35 11.96
CA ILE A 160 3.54 6.76 10.98
C ILE A 160 2.28 7.31 11.64
N ARG A 161 1.81 6.75 12.76
CA ARG A 161 0.47 7.04 13.32
C ARG A 161 0.48 7.76 14.68
N TYR A 162 -0.53 8.59 14.94
CA TYR A 162 -0.75 9.23 16.24
C TYR A 162 -1.17 8.22 17.32
N GLY A 163 -0.44 8.19 18.44
CA GLY A 163 -0.81 7.43 19.63
C GLY A 163 -1.82 8.18 20.51
N SER A 164 -3.09 7.76 20.46
CA SER A 164 -4.04 7.68 21.61
C SER A 164 -5.45 7.18 21.22
N GLN A 165 -5.70 6.77 19.97
CA GLN A 165 -6.81 5.86 19.61
C GLN A 165 -6.36 4.41 19.39
N ALA A 166 -5.07 4.14 19.58
CA ALA A 166 -4.55 2.79 19.73
C ALA A 166 -4.86 2.30 21.14
N SER A 167 -6.01 1.64 21.35
CA SER A 167 -6.13 0.77 22.52
C SER A 167 -5.06 -0.32 22.41
N VAL A 168 -4.32 -0.50 23.51
CA VAL A 168 -3.02 -1.18 23.72
C VAL A 168 -2.94 -2.67 23.30
N ALA A 169 -3.95 -3.22 22.60
CA ALA A 169 -4.06 -4.67 22.36
C ALA A 169 -3.87 -5.18 20.91
N HIS A 170 -3.94 -4.35 19.85
CA HIS A 170 -4.10 -4.90 18.48
C HIS A 170 -3.40 -4.14 17.34
N LEU A 171 -2.34 -3.37 17.63
CA LEU A 171 -1.34 -3.06 16.61
C LEU A 171 -0.34 -4.21 16.68
N HIS A 172 -0.56 -5.27 15.89
CA HIS A 172 0.29 -6.47 15.90
C HIS A 172 1.76 -6.07 16.05
N ASP A 173 2.41 -6.69 17.05
CA ASP A 173 3.80 -6.49 17.41
C ASP A 173 4.60 -6.37 16.11
N THR A 174 5.11 -5.17 15.79
CA THR A 174 5.85 -4.94 14.54
C THR A 174 6.95 -6.02 14.39
N PRO A 175 7.60 -6.47 15.48
CA PRO A 175 8.35 -7.73 15.56
C PRO A 175 7.63 -9.04 15.18
N GLU A 176 6.40 -9.33 15.63
CA GLU A 176 5.61 -10.51 15.18
C GLU A 176 5.31 -10.46 13.68
N LYS A 177 4.88 -9.30 13.16
CA LYS A 177 4.71 -9.15 11.70
C LYS A 177 6.04 -9.33 10.99
N ALA A 178 7.13 -8.75 11.49
CA ALA A 178 8.46 -8.95 10.93
C ALA A 178 8.91 -10.42 10.95
N LYS A 179 8.57 -11.21 11.98
CA LYS A 179 8.85 -12.65 12.01
C LYS A 179 8.05 -13.38 10.93
N HIS A 180 6.74 -13.14 10.86
CA HIS A 180 5.89 -13.71 9.82
C HIS A 180 6.38 -13.35 8.41
N ASP A 181 6.77 -12.08 8.20
CA ASP A 181 7.35 -11.58 6.95
C ASP A 181 8.64 -12.32 6.55
N LEU A 182 9.41 -12.87 7.50
CA LEU A 182 10.62 -13.65 7.23
C LEU A 182 10.36 -15.14 6.98
N ASP A 183 9.25 -15.66 7.51
CA ASP A 183 8.88 -17.07 7.43
C ASP A 183 7.98 -17.37 6.22
N SER A 184 7.45 -16.34 5.54
CA SER A 184 6.60 -16.41 4.33
C SER A 184 7.38 -16.14 3.05
#